data_AF-A0A9D2XZN0-F1
#
_entry.id   AF-A0A9D2XZN0-F1
#
_cell.length_a   1.000
_cell.length_b   1.000
_cell.length_c   1.000
_cell.angle_alpha   90.00
_cell.angle_beta   90.00
_cell.angle_gamma   90.00
#
_symmetry.space_group_name_H-M   'P 1'
#
loop_
_entity.id
_entity.type
_entity.pdbx_description
1 polymer ?
#
loop_
_entity_poly.entity_id
_entity_poly.type
_entity_poly.pdbx_seq_one_letter_code
_entity_poly.pdbx_strand_id
1 'polypeptide(L)'
;MFKGAASTDSALTFDEYQCTGNVETDFPELCALLGVKNIPEVCTKSSTITRSEGVDAEDKQDSPHWSVAQINVELENKNPLSAKKITISGWKVNERIFRVLQKMLPSLSQIASLQLWHAGLTDQMVASLANTLPLCSSLRVVSLEGNVLQDQSFHLLFTESCVLTQLHLRCNRIGDEGARLIGSALSTPTSANKNLVYLNLAFNWIGDAGAAHIAQGLRLNRTLLLLSLANNMIGDLGAAHLAAILVDFPLTHEEIVERRKLTLQRIRARPQSDSVQSPVKVVSEMDHKDTSRKQLLTLRQRLEIQENNLPKSMFEHLK
;
A
#
# COMPACT_ATOMS: atom_id res chain seq x y z
N MET A 1 -26.69 15.73 -59.24
CA MET A 1 -26.26 16.21 -57.92
C MET A 1 -26.44 15.10 -56.91
N PHE A 2 -25.41 14.30 -56.65
CA PHE A 2 -25.35 13.43 -55.48
C PHE A 2 -24.12 13.88 -54.70
N LYS A 3 -24.35 14.59 -53.58
CA LYS A 3 -23.30 14.91 -52.62
C LYS A 3 -22.96 13.62 -51.88
N GLY A 4 -21.75 13.11 -52.10
CA GLY A 4 -21.17 12.06 -51.28
C GLY A 4 -21.05 12.55 -49.84
N ALA A 5 -21.61 11.80 -48.91
CA ALA A 5 -21.35 11.97 -47.48
C ALA A 5 -19.87 11.63 -47.24
N ALA A 6 -19.07 12.65 -46.92
CA ALA A 6 -17.78 12.44 -46.30
C ALA A 6 -18.05 11.80 -44.94
N SER A 7 -17.70 10.53 -44.78
CA SER A 7 -17.59 9.88 -43.48
C SER A 7 -16.49 10.61 -42.71
N THR A 8 -16.88 11.55 -41.86
CA THR A 8 -16.01 12.09 -40.82
C THR A 8 -15.71 10.95 -39.87
N ASP A 9 -14.56 10.31 -40.06
CA ASP A 9 -13.95 9.43 -39.08
C ASP A 9 -13.71 10.31 -37.84
N SER A 10 -14.59 10.21 -36.84
CA SER A 10 -14.46 10.98 -35.60
C SER A 10 -13.20 10.49 -34.90
N ALA A 11 -12.15 11.31 -34.89
CA ALA A 11 -10.90 10.97 -34.22
C ALA A 11 -11.19 10.57 -32.77
N LEU A 12 -10.79 9.35 -32.41
CA LEU A 12 -11.01 8.77 -31.09
C LEU A 12 -10.41 9.68 -30.01
N THR A 13 -11.17 10.00 -28.96
CA THR A 13 -10.67 10.86 -27.86
C THR A 13 -9.93 10.05 -26.79
N PHE A 14 -9.13 10.73 -25.95
CA PHE A 14 -8.44 10.11 -24.82
C PHE A 14 -9.39 9.36 -23.88
N ASP A 15 -10.60 9.89 -23.65
CA ASP A 15 -11.57 9.29 -22.74
C ASP A 15 -12.25 8.06 -23.36
N GLU A 16 -12.47 8.06 -24.68
CA GLU A 16 -13.03 6.93 -25.43
C GLU A 16 -12.04 5.79 -25.67
N TYR A 17 -10.73 6.05 -25.55
CA TYR A 17 -9.71 5.02 -25.74
C TYR A 17 -9.84 3.86 -24.75
N GLN A 18 -9.88 2.64 -25.29
CA GLN A 18 -9.91 1.39 -24.52
C GLN A 18 -8.53 0.74 -24.55
N CYS A 19 -7.90 0.67 -23.37
CA CYS A 19 -6.58 0.05 -23.25
C CYS A 19 -6.65 -1.45 -23.54
N THR A 20 -5.72 -1.93 -24.35
CA THR A 20 -5.61 -3.33 -24.76
C THR A 20 -4.93 -4.20 -23.71
N GLY A 21 -4.21 -3.58 -22.77
CA GLY A 21 -3.35 -4.25 -21.80
C GLY A 21 -1.91 -4.45 -22.29
N ASN A 22 -1.57 -3.93 -23.49
CA ASN A 22 -0.22 -3.92 -24.03
C ASN A 22 0.39 -2.52 -23.86
N VAL A 23 1.45 -2.44 -23.06
CA VAL A 23 2.12 -1.16 -22.74
C VAL A 23 2.78 -0.54 -23.98
N GLU A 24 3.31 -1.34 -24.92
CA GLU A 24 3.98 -0.83 -26.12
C GLU A 24 3.01 -0.14 -27.09
N THR A 25 1.72 -0.49 -27.05
CA THR A 25 0.68 0.13 -27.90
C THR A 25 -0.09 1.20 -27.13
N ASP A 26 -0.57 0.87 -25.93
CA ASP A 26 -1.46 1.75 -25.16
C ASP A 26 -0.71 3.04 -24.75
N PHE A 27 0.56 2.93 -24.35
CA PHE A 27 1.29 4.08 -23.82
C PHE A 27 1.58 5.16 -24.88
N PRO A 28 2.16 4.84 -26.06
CA PRO A 28 2.39 5.86 -27.09
C PRO A 28 1.10 6.44 -27.67
N GLU A 29 0.06 5.61 -27.84
CA GLU A 29 -1.22 6.05 -28.42
C GLU A 29 -1.95 7.02 -27.48
N LEU A 30 -2.03 6.70 -26.19
CA LEU A 30 -2.57 7.61 -25.18
C LEU A 30 -1.75 8.91 -25.07
N CYS A 31 -0.43 8.83 -25.17
CA CYS A 31 0.43 10.02 -25.21
C CYS A 31 0.14 10.90 -26.43
N ALA A 32 -0.07 10.29 -27.61
CA ALA A 32 -0.42 11.00 -28.84
C ALA A 32 -1.77 11.73 -28.69
N LEU A 33 -2.78 11.08 -28.09
CA LEU A 33 -4.09 11.68 -27.81
C LEU A 33 -4.02 12.90 -26.86
N LEU A 34 -3.03 12.95 -25.96
CA LEU A 34 -2.78 14.10 -25.09
C LEU A 34 -1.77 15.12 -25.66
N GLY A 35 -1.32 14.92 -26.91
CA GLY A 35 -0.34 15.76 -27.57
C GLY A 35 1.01 15.79 -26.86
N VAL A 36 1.38 14.72 -26.16
CA VAL A 36 2.68 14.59 -25.48
C VAL A 36 3.75 14.29 -26.54
N LYS A 37 4.78 15.13 -26.60
CA LYS A 37 5.93 14.97 -27.50
C LYS A 37 7.16 14.52 -26.70
N ASN A 38 8.14 13.93 -27.37
CA ASN A 38 9.41 13.45 -26.77
C ASN A 38 9.19 12.35 -25.72
N ILE A 39 8.52 11.27 -26.14
CA ILE A 39 8.26 10.11 -25.31
C ILE A 39 9.49 9.18 -25.38
N PRO A 40 10.02 8.70 -24.24
CA PRO A 40 11.07 7.68 -24.24
C PRO A 40 10.60 6.41 -24.92
N GLU A 41 11.53 5.69 -25.54
CA GLU A 41 11.23 4.38 -26.11
C GLU A 41 10.84 3.39 -25.00
N VAL A 42 9.77 2.64 -25.24
CA VAL A 42 9.32 1.56 -24.35
C VAL A 42 10.17 0.33 -24.66
N CYS A 43 11.06 -0.02 -23.73
CA CYS A 43 11.96 -1.16 -23.87
C CYS A 43 11.38 -2.38 -23.15
N THR A 44 11.11 -3.46 -23.88
CA THR A 44 10.66 -4.73 -23.27
C THR A 44 11.81 -5.67 -22.97
N LYS A 45 11.80 -6.24 -21.76
CA LYS A 45 12.76 -7.27 -21.30
C LYS A 45 11.99 -8.51 -20.88
N SER A 46 12.52 -9.69 -21.18
CA SER A 46 11.90 -10.98 -20.81
C SER A 46 12.59 -11.59 -19.60
N SER A 47 11.80 -11.99 -18.60
CA SER A 47 12.28 -12.76 -17.45
C SER A 47 12.50 -14.23 -17.87
N THR A 48 13.56 -14.52 -18.62
CA THR A 48 14.01 -15.92 -18.78
C THR A 48 14.92 -16.26 -17.63
N ILE A 49 14.49 -17.19 -16.78
CA ILE A 49 15.32 -17.80 -15.73
C ILE A 49 16.46 -18.53 -16.44
N THR A 50 17.65 -17.94 -16.46
CA THR A 50 18.89 -18.70 -16.53
C THR A 50 19.52 -18.63 -15.14
N ARG A 51 19.35 -19.73 -14.42
CA ARG A 51 20.16 -20.05 -13.24
C ARG A 51 21.56 -20.34 -13.77
N SER A 52 22.49 -19.42 -13.55
CA SER A 52 23.92 -19.72 -13.52
C SER A 52 24.48 -19.15 -12.23
N GLU A 53 24.76 -20.05 -11.30
CA GLU A 53 25.71 -19.80 -10.22
C GLU A 53 27.09 -19.57 -10.86
N GLY A 54 27.81 -18.53 -10.45
CA GLY A 54 29.20 -18.36 -10.84
C GLY A 54 29.75 -16.94 -10.74
N VAL A 55 30.35 -16.65 -9.58
CA VAL A 55 31.64 -15.96 -9.37
C VAL A 55 31.86 -14.58 -10.02
N ASP A 56 32.07 -13.59 -9.15
CA ASP A 56 32.88 -12.38 -9.30
C ASP A 56 33.02 -11.80 -10.72
N ALA A 57 32.25 -10.76 -11.00
CA ALA A 57 32.55 -9.84 -12.09
C ALA A 57 32.63 -8.42 -11.52
N GLU A 58 33.86 -7.93 -11.59
CA GLU A 58 34.36 -6.64 -11.13
C GLU A 58 33.47 -5.45 -11.51
N ASP A 59 33.43 -4.53 -10.55
CA ASP A 59 32.89 -3.19 -10.58
C ASP A 59 33.54 -2.38 -11.73
N LYS A 60 33.03 -2.54 -12.95
CA LYS A 60 33.33 -1.61 -14.05
C LYS A 60 32.42 -0.41 -13.94
N GLN A 61 33.04 0.63 -13.39
CA GLN A 61 32.58 1.99 -13.23
C GLN A 61 32.41 2.67 -14.60
N ASP A 62 31.35 2.31 -15.33
CA ASP A 62 30.91 3.03 -16.53
C ASP A 62 29.68 3.90 -16.18
N SER A 63 29.84 5.20 -16.40
CA SER A 63 28.87 6.31 -16.44
C SER A 63 27.43 6.06 -15.94
N PRO A 64 26.85 6.91 -15.08
CA PRO A 64 25.56 6.63 -14.48
C PRO A 64 24.44 6.44 -15.53
N HIS A 65 24.05 5.18 -15.71
CA HIS A 65 23.10 4.71 -16.73
C HIS A 65 21.66 5.27 -16.60
N TRP A 66 21.45 6.16 -15.63
CA TRP A 66 20.17 6.75 -15.26
C TRP A 66 19.92 8.14 -15.87
N SER A 67 20.91 8.71 -16.58
CA SER A 67 20.78 10.02 -17.22
C SER A 67 19.88 10.02 -18.46
N VAL A 68 19.52 8.85 -18.99
CA VAL A 68 18.64 8.71 -20.15
C VAL A 68 17.24 8.36 -19.67
N ALA A 69 16.25 9.14 -20.11
CA ALA A 69 14.85 8.86 -19.90
C ALA A 69 14.48 7.50 -20.50
N GLN A 70 13.95 6.57 -19.70
CA GLN A 70 13.62 5.21 -20.13
C GLN A 70 12.33 4.72 -19.50
N ILE A 71 11.57 3.94 -20.28
CA ILE A 71 10.43 3.16 -19.83
C ILE A 71 10.76 1.70 -20.08
N ASN A 72 11.03 0.94 -19.02
CA ASN A 72 11.33 -0.49 -19.11
C ASN A 72 10.10 -1.30 -18.67
N VAL A 73 9.70 -2.27 -19.49
CA VAL A 73 8.59 -3.17 -19.21
C VAL A 73 9.12 -4.60 -19.16
N GLU A 74 8.93 -5.27 -18.04
CA GLU A 74 9.24 -6.68 -17.88
C GLU A 74 8.02 -7.53 -18.21
N LEU A 75 8.16 -8.43 -19.18
CA LEU A 75 7.09 -9.32 -19.65
C LEU A 75 7.31 -10.77 -19.18
N GLU A 76 6.23 -11.46 -18.84
CA GLU A 76 6.26 -12.91 -18.61
C GLU A 76 6.26 -13.68 -19.95
N ASN A 77 7.25 -14.55 -20.14
CA ASN A 77 7.33 -15.40 -21.35
C ASN A 77 7.26 -14.65 -22.70
N LYS A 78 7.72 -13.39 -22.74
CA LYS A 78 7.67 -12.51 -23.94
C LYS A 78 6.25 -12.21 -24.45
N ASN A 79 5.21 -12.42 -23.65
CA ASN A 79 3.85 -12.07 -24.05
C ASN A 79 3.62 -10.55 -23.87
N PRO A 80 3.26 -9.79 -24.91
CA PRO A 80 3.05 -8.34 -24.79
C PRO A 80 1.92 -7.94 -23.81
N LEU A 81 0.97 -8.83 -23.54
CA LEU A 81 -0.14 -8.62 -22.59
C LEU A 81 0.19 -9.04 -21.15
N SER A 82 1.45 -9.40 -20.88
CA SER A 82 1.90 -9.98 -19.61
C SER A 82 2.85 -9.08 -18.82
N ALA A 83 2.67 -7.76 -18.96
CA ALA A 83 3.51 -6.78 -18.26
C ALA A 83 3.44 -7.01 -16.74
N LYS A 84 4.56 -7.45 -16.16
CA LYS A 84 4.70 -7.79 -14.75
C LYS A 84 5.32 -6.65 -13.95
N LYS A 85 6.23 -5.90 -14.56
CA LYS A 85 6.91 -4.77 -13.94
C LYS A 85 7.07 -3.62 -14.93
N ILE A 86 6.73 -2.41 -14.50
CA ILE A 86 7.01 -1.17 -15.24
C ILE A 86 8.00 -0.34 -14.42
N THR A 87 9.08 0.11 -15.06
CA THR A 87 10.09 0.99 -14.47
C THR A 87 10.24 2.24 -15.33
N ILE A 88 10.00 3.40 -14.73
CA ILE A 88 10.21 4.71 -15.35
C ILE A 88 11.31 5.41 -14.55
N SER A 89 12.40 5.77 -15.23
CA SER A 89 13.57 6.40 -14.62
C SER A 89 14.14 7.48 -15.53
N GLY A 90 14.72 8.52 -14.94
CA GLY A 90 15.38 9.60 -15.68
C GLY A 90 14.42 10.43 -16.53
N TRP A 91 13.11 10.30 -16.33
CA TRP A 91 12.08 11.02 -17.08
C TRP A 91 11.12 11.74 -16.15
N LYS A 92 10.97 13.06 -16.36
CA LYS A 92 10.04 13.87 -15.58
C LYS A 92 8.61 13.59 -16.04
N VAL A 93 7.87 12.84 -15.22
CA VAL A 93 6.46 12.54 -15.42
C VAL A 93 5.66 13.78 -15.07
N ASN A 94 5.15 14.47 -16.09
CA ASN A 94 4.21 15.57 -15.91
C ASN A 94 2.76 15.05 -15.74
N GLU A 95 1.82 15.96 -15.48
CA GLU A 95 0.42 15.60 -15.23
C GLU A 95 -0.22 14.82 -16.40
N ARG A 96 0.12 15.17 -17.66
CA ARG A 96 -0.43 14.47 -18.83
C ARG A 96 0.07 13.03 -18.90
N ILE A 97 1.37 12.83 -18.71
CA ILE A 97 1.97 11.48 -18.69
C ILE A 97 1.41 10.67 -17.51
N PHE A 98 1.22 11.32 -16.36
CA PHE A 98 0.63 10.66 -15.21
C PHE A 98 -0.81 10.19 -15.51
N ARG A 99 -1.62 11.01 -16.20
CA ARG A 99 -2.96 10.61 -16.67
C ARG A 99 -2.92 9.41 -17.62
N VAL A 100 -1.94 9.32 -18.50
CA VAL A 100 -1.72 8.13 -19.34
C VAL A 100 -1.51 6.89 -18.46
N LEU A 101 -0.61 6.96 -17.48
CA LEU A 101 -0.36 5.85 -16.55
C LEU A 101 -1.62 5.48 -15.77
N GLN A 102 -2.38 6.47 -15.27
CA GLN A 102 -3.61 6.21 -14.53
C GLN A 102 -4.67 5.47 -15.36
N LYS A 103 -4.79 5.80 -16.64
CA LYS A 103 -5.75 5.16 -17.55
C LYS A 103 -5.29 3.76 -17.96
N MET A 104 -3.99 3.58 -18.19
CA MET A 104 -3.41 2.32 -18.64
C MET A 104 -3.31 1.27 -17.53
N LEU A 105 -2.84 1.64 -16.34
CA LEU A 105 -2.52 0.69 -15.25
C LEU A 105 -3.66 -0.30 -14.90
N PRO A 106 -4.94 0.12 -14.80
CA PRO A 106 -6.03 -0.81 -14.49
C PRO A 106 -6.26 -1.92 -15.53
N SER A 107 -5.86 -1.71 -16.79
CA SER A 107 -6.00 -2.71 -17.86
C SER A 107 -4.91 -3.79 -17.82
N LEU A 108 -3.82 -3.57 -17.09
CA LEU A 108 -2.68 -4.48 -17.01
C LEU A 108 -2.95 -5.59 -16.01
N SER A 109 -3.63 -6.65 -16.45
CA SER A 109 -4.09 -7.74 -15.58
C SER A 109 -2.97 -8.46 -14.79
N GLN A 110 -1.72 -8.42 -15.25
CA GLN A 110 -0.58 -9.12 -14.63
C GLN A 110 0.43 -8.19 -13.95
N ILE A 111 0.20 -6.86 -13.94
CA ILE A 111 1.15 -5.92 -13.36
C ILE A 111 1.29 -6.17 -11.87
N ALA A 112 2.49 -6.49 -11.42
CA ALA A 112 2.80 -6.75 -10.01
C ALA A 112 3.60 -5.60 -9.39
N SER A 113 4.42 -4.90 -10.19
CA SER A 113 5.32 -3.86 -9.72
C SER A 113 5.34 -2.61 -10.60
N LEU A 114 5.24 -1.44 -9.96
CA LEU A 114 5.44 -0.13 -10.59
C LEU A 114 6.59 0.60 -9.89
N GLN A 115 7.57 1.06 -10.67
CA GLN A 115 8.74 1.79 -10.17
C GLN A 115 8.85 3.14 -10.89
N LEU A 116 8.79 4.23 -10.12
CA LEU A 116 8.90 5.61 -10.60
C LEU A 116 10.08 6.25 -9.88
N TRP A 117 11.29 6.12 -10.44
CA TRP A 117 12.50 6.63 -9.81
C TRP A 117 12.85 8.02 -10.36
N HIS A 118 13.01 8.98 -9.45
CA HIS A 118 13.35 10.37 -9.80
C HIS A 118 12.46 10.92 -10.94
N ALA A 119 11.17 10.63 -10.86
CA ALA A 119 10.17 10.93 -11.89
C ALA A 119 9.56 12.33 -11.73
N GLY A 120 9.95 13.08 -10.70
CA GLY A 120 9.43 14.43 -10.45
C GLY A 120 7.96 14.44 -10.03
N LEU A 121 7.52 13.41 -9.30
CA LEU A 121 6.14 13.29 -8.83
C LEU A 121 5.77 14.44 -7.89
N THR A 122 4.51 14.87 -7.96
CA THR A 122 3.91 15.85 -7.05
C THR A 122 2.92 15.18 -6.10
N ASP A 123 2.53 15.88 -5.04
CA ASP A 123 1.54 15.42 -4.07
C ASP A 123 0.20 15.06 -4.74
N GLN A 124 -0.23 15.87 -5.72
CA GLN A 124 -1.41 15.60 -6.55
C GLN A 124 -1.31 14.28 -7.33
N MET A 125 -0.12 13.96 -7.87
CA MET A 125 0.11 12.70 -8.57
C MET A 125 0.08 11.50 -7.62
N VAL A 126 0.60 11.64 -6.40
CA VAL A 126 0.53 10.56 -5.39
C VAL A 126 -0.90 10.35 -4.90
N ALA A 127 -1.68 11.42 -4.71
CA ALA A 127 -3.11 11.32 -4.41
C ALA A 127 -3.88 10.63 -5.53
N SER A 128 -3.57 11.01 -6.78
CA SER A 128 -4.09 10.40 -7.99
C SER A 128 -3.74 8.91 -8.09
N LEU A 129 -2.50 8.54 -7.75
CA LEU A 129 -2.07 7.15 -7.68
C LEU A 129 -2.87 6.37 -6.64
N ALA A 130 -3.04 6.92 -5.43
CA ALA A 130 -3.77 6.29 -4.34
C ALA A 130 -5.22 5.94 -4.73
N ASN A 131 -5.84 6.74 -5.61
CA ASN A 131 -7.18 6.47 -6.15
C ASN A 131 -7.18 5.43 -7.29
N THR A 132 -6.08 5.29 -8.03
CA THR A 132 -5.94 4.32 -9.13
C THR A 132 -5.54 2.93 -8.63
N LEU A 133 -4.72 2.83 -7.58
CA LEU A 133 -4.22 1.55 -7.06
C LEU A 133 -5.33 0.52 -6.73
N PRO A 134 -6.48 0.89 -6.12
CA PRO A 134 -7.56 -0.06 -5.85
C PRO A 134 -8.21 -0.64 -7.10
N LEU A 135 -8.06 0.02 -8.25
CA LEU A 135 -8.57 -0.46 -9.55
C LEU A 135 -7.65 -1.50 -10.19
N CYS A 136 -6.40 -1.61 -9.71
CA CYS A 136 -5.40 -2.53 -10.24
C CYS A 136 -5.53 -3.88 -9.53
N SER A 137 -5.98 -4.92 -10.24
CA SER A 137 -6.24 -6.25 -9.67
C SER A 137 -4.98 -6.92 -9.09
N SER A 138 -3.83 -6.76 -9.75
CA SER A 138 -2.59 -7.50 -9.45
C SER A 138 -1.45 -6.67 -8.86
N LEU A 139 -1.55 -5.34 -8.87
CA LEU A 139 -0.46 -4.48 -8.42
C LEU A 139 -0.29 -4.58 -6.91
N ARG A 140 0.91 -4.95 -6.44
CA ARG A 140 1.21 -5.15 -5.02
C ARG A 140 2.48 -4.46 -4.53
N VAL A 141 3.36 -4.09 -5.46
CA VAL A 141 4.66 -3.45 -5.16
C VAL A 141 4.75 -2.11 -5.86
N VAL A 142 4.96 -1.05 -5.10
CA VAL A 142 5.19 0.30 -5.66
C VAL A 142 6.49 0.87 -5.10
N SER A 143 7.33 1.41 -5.98
CA SER A 143 8.52 2.17 -5.61
C SER A 143 8.42 3.57 -6.18
N LEU A 144 8.47 4.58 -5.30
CA LEU A 144 8.42 6.00 -5.65
C LEU A 144 9.70 6.71 -5.21
N GLU A 145 10.83 6.04 -5.35
CA GLU A 145 12.12 6.50 -4.85
C GLU A 145 12.65 7.74 -5.57
N GLY A 146 13.34 8.63 -4.86
CA GLY A 146 13.93 9.84 -5.45
C GLY A 146 12.94 10.94 -5.86
N ASN A 147 11.70 10.90 -5.35
CA ASN A 147 10.67 11.91 -5.58
C ASN A 147 10.45 12.75 -4.30
N VAL A 148 10.80 14.03 -4.37
CA VAL A 148 10.62 14.95 -3.25
C VAL A 148 9.25 15.60 -3.37
N LEU A 149 8.36 15.28 -2.43
CA LEU A 149 7.03 15.88 -2.34
C LEU A 149 7.07 17.10 -1.43
N GLN A 150 6.32 18.13 -1.78
CA GLN A 150 6.29 19.37 -1.00
C GLN A 150 5.50 19.18 0.29
N ASP A 151 4.33 18.53 0.20
CA ASP A 151 3.42 18.32 1.33
C ASP A 151 3.61 16.94 1.99
N GLN A 152 4.62 16.17 1.56
CA GLN A 152 4.94 14.84 2.10
C GLN A 152 3.73 13.87 2.04
N SER A 153 2.93 13.94 0.97
CA SER A 153 1.66 13.22 0.83
C SER A 153 1.75 11.71 0.60
N PHE A 154 2.91 11.09 0.86
CA PHE A 154 3.08 9.63 0.75
C PHE A 154 2.14 8.85 1.68
N HIS A 155 1.72 9.45 2.79
CA HIS A 155 0.76 8.87 3.74
C HIS A 155 -0.58 8.46 3.08
N LEU A 156 -0.95 9.05 1.94
CA LEU A 156 -2.15 8.67 1.17
C LEU A 156 -2.10 7.23 0.62
N LEU A 157 -0.90 6.67 0.48
CA LEU A 157 -0.68 5.28 0.04
C LEU A 157 -0.84 4.25 1.18
N PHE A 158 -1.17 4.71 2.38
CA PHE A 158 -1.36 3.87 3.57
C PHE A 158 -2.84 3.77 3.95
N THR A 159 -3.76 4.14 3.06
CA THR A 159 -5.21 4.11 3.28
C THR A 159 -5.79 2.70 3.18
N GLU A 160 -6.97 2.47 3.76
CA GLU A 160 -7.65 1.15 3.80
C GLU A 160 -7.92 0.58 2.39
N SER A 161 -8.21 1.44 1.42
CA SER A 161 -8.45 1.04 0.02
C SER A 161 -7.18 0.56 -0.69
N CYS A 162 -6.00 0.84 -0.13
CA CYS A 162 -4.74 0.53 -0.77
C CYS A 162 -4.46 -0.99 -0.77
N VAL A 163 -4.15 -1.52 -1.95
CA VAL A 163 -3.90 -2.95 -2.20
C VAL A 163 -2.42 -3.34 -2.05
N LEU A 164 -1.55 -2.37 -1.75
CA LEU A 164 -0.10 -2.59 -1.73
C LEU A 164 0.32 -3.46 -0.55
N THR A 165 1.27 -4.36 -0.83
CA THR A 165 1.96 -5.19 0.17
C THR A 165 3.38 -4.70 0.43
N GLN A 166 4.00 -4.04 -0.55
CA GLN A 166 5.35 -3.48 -0.45
C GLN A 166 5.37 -2.05 -1.00
N LEU A 167 5.93 -1.14 -0.22
CA LEU A 167 6.07 0.26 -0.59
C LEU A 167 7.51 0.74 -0.34
N HIS A 168 8.15 1.26 -1.38
CA HIS A 168 9.51 1.79 -1.32
C HIS A 168 9.51 3.31 -1.51
N LEU A 169 9.99 4.03 -0.51
CA LEU A 169 10.01 5.50 -0.43
C LEU A 169 11.41 6.04 -0.09
N ARG A 170 12.45 5.33 -0.56
CA ARG A 170 13.84 5.70 -0.35
C ARG A 170 14.17 7.02 -1.06
N CYS A 171 15.09 7.81 -0.50
CA CYS A 171 15.63 9.03 -1.14
C CYS A 171 14.56 10.10 -1.45
N ASN A 172 13.50 10.21 -0.65
CA ASN A 172 12.38 11.13 -0.89
C ASN A 172 12.45 12.41 -0.04
N ARG A 173 13.51 12.58 0.77
CA ARG A 173 13.66 13.68 1.74
C ARG A 173 12.46 13.76 2.70
N ILE A 174 11.94 12.60 3.12
CA ILE A 174 10.91 12.53 4.16
C ILE A 174 11.56 12.97 5.47
N GLY A 175 11.11 14.10 6.02
CA GLY A 175 11.52 14.59 7.34
C GLY A 175 10.58 14.13 8.46
N ASP A 176 10.77 14.66 9.66
CA ASP A 176 9.96 14.33 10.84
C ASP A 176 8.46 14.56 10.62
N GLU A 177 8.08 15.61 9.89
CA GLU A 177 6.68 15.90 9.58
C GLU A 177 6.07 14.87 8.62
N GLY A 178 6.82 14.44 7.60
CA GLY A 178 6.38 13.35 6.72
C GLY A 178 6.28 12.02 7.47
N ALA A 179 7.23 11.74 8.37
CA ALA A 179 7.18 10.59 9.26
C ALA A 179 5.99 10.65 10.24
N ARG A 180 5.60 11.83 10.72
CA ARG A 180 4.38 12.04 11.52
C ARG A 180 3.12 11.68 10.73
N LEU A 181 3.00 12.13 9.49
CA LEU A 181 1.87 11.79 8.62
C LEU A 181 1.79 10.29 8.34
N ILE A 182 2.94 9.65 8.06
CA ILE A 182 3.03 8.19 7.85
C ILE A 182 2.66 7.45 9.14
N GLY A 183 3.20 7.86 10.29
CA GLY A 183 2.87 7.27 11.60
C GLY A 183 1.38 7.37 11.91
N SER A 184 0.77 8.53 11.68
CA SER A 184 -0.68 8.72 11.82
C SER A 184 -1.48 7.76 10.91
N ALA A 185 -1.09 7.66 9.63
CA ALA A 185 -1.76 6.77 8.69
C ALA A 185 -1.61 5.29 9.06
N LEU A 186 -0.46 4.88 9.63
CA LEU A 186 -0.23 3.53 10.15
C LEU A 186 -1.03 3.24 11.44
N SER A 187 -1.27 4.25 12.27
CA SER A 187 -1.92 4.12 13.58
C SER A 187 -3.40 3.79 13.48
N THR A 188 -4.07 4.26 12.43
CA THR A 188 -5.54 4.25 12.37
C THR A 188 -6.09 2.88 11.96
N PRO A 189 -6.64 2.07 12.87
CA PRO A 189 -6.91 0.67 12.56
C PRO A 189 -8.16 0.48 11.68
N THR A 190 -8.96 1.55 11.49
CA THR A 190 -10.03 1.64 10.47
C THR A 190 -9.50 2.00 9.10
N SER A 191 -8.64 3.01 9.00
CA SER A 191 -8.25 3.66 7.74
C SER A 191 -6.84 3.31 7.26
N ALA A 192 -6.08 2.50 8.00
CA ALA A 192 -4.78 2.01 7.58
C ALA A 192 -4.91 0.87 6.55
N ASN A 193 -3.93 0.81 5.64
CA ASN A 193 -3.75 -0.29 4.71
C ASN A 193 -3.52 -1.59 5.50
N LYS A 194 -4.38 -2.59 5.26
CA LYS A 194 -4.37 -3.88 5.96
C LYS A 194 -3.51 -4.95 5.28
N ASN A 195 -2.92 -4.62 4.13
CA ASN A 195 -2.13 -5.52 3.29
C ASN A 195 -0.64 -5.19 3.30
N LEU A 196 -0.26 -3.98 3.75
CA LEU A 196 1.14 -3.53 3.72
C LEU A 196 1.98 -4.32 4.73
N VAL A 197 2.94 -5.08 4.20
CA VAL A 197 3.84 -5.96 4.95
C VAL A 197 5.26 -5.39 5.00
N TYR A 198 5.69 -4.70 3.94
CA TYR A 198 7.03 -4.13 3.82
C TYR A 198 6.98 -2.63 3.50
N LEU A 199 7.69 -1.83 4.31
CA LEU A 199 7.85 -0.39 4.10
C LEU A 199 9.35 -0.03 4.14
N ASN A 200 9.84 0.60 3.07
CA ASN A 200 11.21 1.12 3.02
C ASN A 200 11.24 2.64 3.04
N LEU A 201 11.72 3.21 4.15
CA LEU A 201 11.94 4.63 4.39
C LEU A 201 13.44 4.97 4.48
N ALA A 202 14.33 4.11 3.98
CA ALA A 202 15.76 4.35 4.06
C ALA A 202 16.20 5.60 3.28
N PHE A 203 17.37 6.16 3.63
CA PHE A 203 17.95 7.32 2.95
C PHE A 203 16.97 8.51 2.88
N ASN A 204 16.32 8.82 4.00
CA ASN A 204 15.48 10.00 4.18
C ASN A 204 16.08 10.88 5.30
N TRP A 205 15.35 11.90 5.75
CA TRP A 205 15.79 12.85 6.76
C TRP A 205 14.97 12.72 8.05
N ILE A 206 14.55 11.50 8.37
CA ILE A 206 13.79 11.21 9.58
C ILE A 206 14.73 11.31 10.78
N GLY A 207 14.40 12.16 11.74
CA GLY A 207 15.10 12.31 13.02
C GLY A 207 14.38 11.59 14.16
N ASP A 208 14.77 11.92 15.39
CA ASP A 208 14.22 11.30 16.60
C ASP A 208 12.72 11.51 16.75
N ALA A 209 12.24 12.73 16.45
CA ALA A 209 10.81 13.03 16.53
C ALA A 209 10.01 12.23 15.50
N GLY A 210 10.49 12.14 14.25
CA GLY A 210 9.84 11.34 13.21
C GLY A 210 9.83 9.85 13.55
N ALA A 211 10.94 9.32 14.08
CA ALA A 211 11.02 7.95 14.57
C ALA A 211 10.00 7.67 15.69
N ALA A 212 9.83 8.61 16.64
CA ALA A 212 8.82 8.51 17.69
C ALA A 212 7.39 8.43 17.14
N HIS A 213 7.06 9.24 16.12
CA HIS A 213 5.74 9.18 15.49
C HIS A 213 5.50 7.86 14.73
N ILE A 214 6.51 7.35 14.03
CA ILE A 214 6.43 6.04 13.37
C ILE A 214 6.22 4.95 14.43
N ALA A 215 6.99 4.98 15.52
CA ALA A 215 6.83 4.05 16.62
C ALA A 215 5.41 4.08 17.19
N GLN A 216 4.87 5.27 17.45
CA GLN A 216 3.50 5.44 17.90
C GLN A 216 2.48 4.83 16.92
N GLY A 217 2.65 5.06 15.62
CA GLY A 217 1.77 4.49 14.59
C GLY A 217 1.80 2.96 14.53
N LEU A 218 2.93 2.35 14.83
CA LEU A 218 3.09 0.90 14.82
C LEU A 218 2.47 0.21 16.06
N ARG A 219 2.18 0.94 17.14
CA ARG A 219 1.58 0.37 18.36
C ARG A 219 0.26 -0.34 18.09
N LEU A 220 -0.54 0.14 17.13
CA LEU A 220 -1.79 -0.46 16.69
C LEU A 220 -1.70 -1.23 15.36
N ASN A 221 -0.66 -0.97 14.56
CA ASN A 221 -0.48 -1.66 13.29
C ASN A 221 -0.11 -3.14 13.51
N ARG A 222 -0.77 -4.06 12.79
CA ARG A 222 -0.54 -5.52 12.93
C ARG A 222 -0.24 -6.21 11.60
N THR A 223 -0.01 -5.44 10.54
CA THR A 223 0.16 -5.95 9.18
C THR A 223 1.58 -5.73 8.68
N LEU A 224 2.21 -4.63 9.08
CA LEU A 224 3.59 -4.34 8.74
C LEU A 224 4.52 -5.28 9.51
N LEU A 225 5.32 -6.04 8.77
CA LEU A 225 6.28 -7.00 9.33
C LEU A 225 7.72 -6.51 9.19
N LEU A 226 8.01 -5.73 8.14
CA LEU A 226 9.33 -5.22 7.84
C LEU A 226 9.29 -3.71 7.62
N LEU A 227 10.11 -2.99 8.39
CA LEU A 227 10.33 -1.56 8.26
C LEU A 227 11.83 -1.28 8.13
N SER A 228 12.22 -0.61 7.06
CA SER A 228 13.60 -0.15 6.87
C SER A 228 13.70 1.35 7.11
N LEU A 229 14.51 1.75 8.09
CA LEU A 229 14.84 3.15 8.43
C LEU A 229 16.33 3.46 8.26
N ALA A 230 17.07 2.60 7.54
CA ALA A 230 18.51 2.76 7.36
C ALA A 230 18.90 4.12 6.74
N ASN A 231 20.05 4.68 7.13
CA ASN A 231 20.55 5.96 6.62
C ASN A 231 19.53 7.12 6.76
N ASN A 232 18.96 7.24 7.95
CA ASN A 232 18.21 8.42 8.40
C ASN A 232 19.02 9.17 9.48
N MET A 233 18.45 10.23 10.05
CA MET A 233 19.08 11.05 11.10
C MET A 233 18.58 10.67 12.51
N ILE A 234 18.28 9.39 12.72
CA ILE A 234 17.75 8.86 13.99
C ILE A 234 18.93 8.67 14.96
N GLY A 235 18.87 9.35 16.10
CA GLY A 235 19.78 9.20 17.22
C GLY A 235 19.22 8.28 18.31
N ASP A 236 19.84 8.32 19.49
CA ASP A 236 19.55 7.40 20.59
C ASP A 236 18.10 7.51 21.09
N LEU A 237 17.52 8.71 21.09
CA LEU A 237 16.14 8.93 21.55
C LEU A 237 15.12 8.30 20.59
N GLY A 238 15.28 8.50 19.28
CA GLY A 238 14.41 7.88 18.29
C GLY A 238 14.58 6.36 18.26
N ALA A 239 15.80 5.87 18.41
CA ALA A 239 16.08 4.44 18.54
C ALA A 239 15.40 3.84 19.78
N ALA A 240 15.39 4.54 20.92
CA ALA A 240 14.71 4.10 22.13
C ALA A 240 13.18 3.99 21.93
N HIS A 241 12.56 4.96 21.23
CA HIS A 241 11.13 4.90 20.89
C HIS A 241 10.80 3.69 20.00
N LEU A 242 11.63 3.42 18.98
CA LEU A 242 11.46 2.26 18.13
C LEU A 242 11.69 0.95 18.89
N ALA A 243 12.67 0.88 19.78
CA ALA A 243 12.92 -0.31 20.59
C ALA A 243 11.74 -0.62 21.54
N ALA A 244 11.12 0.42 22.11
CA ALA A 244 10.00 0.29 23.05
C ALA A 244 8.75 -0.40 22.44
N ILE A 245 8.59 -0.37 21.11
CA ILE A 245 7.48 -1.04 20.42
C ILE A 245 7.83 -2.43 19.88
N LEU A 246 9.11 -2.83 19.94
CA LEU A 246 9.56 -4.16 19.51
C LEU A 246 9.56 -5.17 20.66
N VAL A 247 9.49 -4.69 21.90
CA VAL A 247 9.30 -5.50 23.11
C VAL A 247 7.81 -5.60 23.46
N ASP A 248 7.47 -6.44 24.43
CA ASP A 248 6.11 -6.46 24.96
C ASP A 248 5.79 -5.12 25.65
N PHE A 249 4.73 -4.46 25.18
CA PHE A 249 4.24 -3.23 25.78
C PHE A 249 2.73 -3.35 26.09
N PRO A 250 2.27 -2.78 27.22
CA PRO A 250 0.84 -2.67 27.46
C PRO A 250 0.23 -1.68 26.47
N LEU A 251 -0.94 -2.04 25.94
CA LEU A 251 -1.78 -1.08 25.23
C LEU A 251 -2.40 -0.10 26.23
N THR A 252 -2.52 1.16 25.84
CA THR A 252 -3.23 2.18 26.62
C THR A 252 -4.72 1.87 26.65
N HIS A 253 -5.46 2.46 27.60
CA HIS A 253 -6.91 2.32 27.64
C HIS A 253 -7.57 2.73 26.32
N GLU A 254 -7.10 3.83 25.72
CA GLU A 254 -7.56 4.34 24.43
C GLU A 254 -7.35 3.32 23.30
N GLU A 255 -6.13 2.77 23.19
CA GLU A 255 -5.79 1.73 22.21
C GLU A 255 -6.66 0.47 22.37
N ILE A 256 -6.95 0.06 23.60
CA ILE A 256 -7.84 -1.07 23.91
C ILE A 256 -9.27 -0.75 23.47
N VAL A 257 -9.77 0.44 23.77
CA VAL A 257 -11.13 0.88 23.39
C VAL A 257 -11.28 0.90 21.88
N GLU A 258 -10.32 1.48 21.14
CA GLU A 258 -10.34 1.50 19.67
C GLU A 258 -10.35 0.09 19.08
N ARG A 259 -9.50 -0.80 19.59
CA ARG A 259 -9.44 -2.19 19.14
C ARG A 259 -10.74 -2.95 19.41
N ARG A 260 -11.35 -2.74 20.57
CA ARG A 260 -12.66 -3.32 20.93
C ARG A 260 -13.77 -2.79 20.02
N LYS A 261 -13.81 -1.47 19.78
CA LYS A 261 -14.78 -0.83 18.87
C LYS A 261 -14.73 -1.44 17.47
N LEU A 262 -13.53 -1.61 16.92
CA LEU A 262 -13.32 -2.25 15.63
C LEU A 262 -13.76 -3.71 15.59
N THR A 263 -13.44 -4.47 16.64
CA THR A 263 -13.83 -5.88 16.73
C THR A 263 -15.36 -6.00 16.74
N LEU A 264 -16.05 -5.14 17.49
CA LEU A 264 -17.51 -5.09 17.51
C LEU A 264 -18.10 -4.71 16.16
N GLN A 265 -17.52 -3.72 15.46
CA GLN A 265 -17.95 -3.34 14.11
C GLN A 265 -17.82 -4.52 13.13
N ARG A 266 -16.70 -5.26 13.16
CA ARG A 266 -16.52 -6.45 12.32
C ARG A 266 -17.53 -7.55 12.63
N ILE A 267 -17.85 -7.77 13.91
CA ILE A 267 -18.87 -8.75 14.32
C ILE A 267 -20.25 -8.34 13.79
N ARG A 268 -20.60 -7.05 13.87
CA ARG A 268 -21.88 -6.52 13.38
C ARG A 268 -22.00 -6.52 11.86
N ALA A 269 -20.89 -6.34 11.14
CA ALA A 269 -20.85 -6.29 9.68
C ALA A 269 -20.82 -7.69 9.03
N ARG A 270 -20.69 -8.77 9.80
CA ARG A 270 -20.84 -10.14 9.25
C ARG A 270 -22.29 -10.34 8.80
N PRO A 271 -22.54 -10.73 7.53
CA PRO A 271 -23.88 -11.10 7.10
C PRO A 271 -24.41 -12.24 7.98
N GLN A 272 -25.66 -12.14 8.44
CA GLN A 272 -26.35 -13.29 9.02
C GLN A 272 -26.69 -14.29 7.91
N SER A 273 -25.70 -15.05 7.48
CA SER A 273 -25.91 -16.34 6.80
C SER A 273 -25.32 -17.42 7.70
N ASP A 274 -26.07 -17.71 8.76
CA ASP A 274 -26.25 -19.06 9.28
C ASP A 274 -27.40 -18.98 10.28
N SER A 275 -28.56 -19.42 9.81
CA SER A 275 -29.68 -19.78 10.65
C SER A 275 -29.24 -20.84 11.66
N VAL A 276 -28.99 -20.44 12.90
CA VAL A 276 -29.29 -21.29 14.04
C VAL A 276 -30.38 -20.57 14.83
N GLN A 277 -31.58 -21.12 14.66
CA GLN A 277 -32.81 -20.72 15.32
C GLN A 277 -32.59 -20.39 16.80
N SER A 278 -33.14 -19.25 17.20
CA SER A 278 -33.58 -18.99 18.56
C SER A 278 -34.43 -20.15 19.09
N PRO A 279 -34.20 -20.69 20.31
CA PRO A 279 -35.20 -21.51 20.96
C PRO A 279 -35.73 -20.78 22.19
N VAL A 280 -36.89 -20.16 22.03
CA VAL A 280 -37.89 -20.17 23.10
C VAL A 280 -38.79 -21.39 22.82
N LYS A 281 -38.63 -22.41 23.67
CA LYS A 281 -39.57 -23.51 23.98
C LYS A 281 -40.19 -24.31 22.82
N VAL A 282 -39.72 -25.54 22.62
CA VAL A 282 -40.57 -26.75 22.73
C VAL A 282 -39.72 -27.87 23.36
N VAL A 283 -40.31 -28.52 24.36
CA VAL A 283 -39.81 -29.68 25.09
C VAL A 283 -39.94 -30.91 24.20
N SER A 284 -38.85 -31.63 23.93
CA SER A 284 -38.77 -33.10 23.92
C SER A 284 -37.44 -33.59 23.33
N GLU A 285 -36.77 -34.45 24.11
CA GLU A 285 -35.84 -35.52 23.68
C GLU A 285 -34.34 -35.18 23.45
N MET A 286 -33.55 -35.53 24.48
CA MET A 286 -32.26 -36.25 24.52
C MET A 286 -31.57 -36.51 23.16
N ASP A 287 -30.26 -36.35 22.92
CA ASP A 287 -29.06 -36.40 23.75
C ASP A 287 -27.86 -35.78 22.98
N HIS A 288 -26.76 -35.46 23.68
CA HIS A 288 -25.44 -34.98 23.17
C HIS A 288 -25.30 -33.48 22.81
N LYS A 289 -25.24 -32.61 23.83
CA LYS A 289 -24.82 -31.19 23.69
C LYS A 289 -24.08 -30.60 24.90
N ASP A 290 -23.27 -31.41 25.60
CA ASP A 290 -22.64 -31.00 26.87
C ASP A 290 -21.26 -30.34 26.72
N THR A 291 -20.58 -30.50 25.58
CA THR A 291 -19.20 -30.00 25.37
C THR A 291 -19.15 -28.51 25.02
N SER A 292 -20.08 -28.03 24.17
CA SER A 292 -20.09 -26.63 23.71
C SER A 292 -20.62 -25.65 24.77
N ARG A 293 -21.51 -26.11 25.66
CA ARG A 293 -22.00 -25.31 26.79
C ARG A 293 -20.91 -25.10 27.85
N LYS A 294 -20.11 -26.13 28.13
CA LYS A 294 -18.96 -26.02 29.04
C LYS A 294 -17.90 -25.04 28.52
N GLN A 295 -17.60 -25.04 27.22
CA GLN A 295 -16.63 -24.10 26.63
C GLN A 295 -17.10 -22.63 26.67
N LEU A 296 -18.38 -22.37 26.41
CA LEU A 296 -18.96 -21.02 26.50
C LEU A 296 -19.05 -20.51 27.94
N LEU A 297 -19.38 -21.37 28.90
CA LEU A 297 -19.36 -21.00 30.32
C LEU A 297 -17.93 -20.70 30.80
N THR A 298 -16.94 -21.47 30.33
CA THR A 298 -15.53 -21.29 30.70
C THR A 298 -14.97 -19.96 30.15
N LEU A 299 -15.36 -19.57 28.94
CA LEU A 299 -15.02 -18.26 28.36
C LEU A 299 -15.67 -17.10 29.13
N ARG A 300 -16.93 -17.26 29.55
CA ARG A 300 -17.65 -16.24 30.32
C ARG A 300 -17.09 -16.08 31.73
N GLN A 301 -16.80 -17.20 32.41
CA GLN A 301 -16.11 -17.18 33.70
C GLN A 301 -14.69 -16.62 33.61
N ARG A 302 -13.94 -16.90 32.54
CA ARG A 302 -12.61 -16.29 32.33
C ARG A 302 -12.66 -14.77 32.12
N LEU A 303 -13.72 -14.26 31.49
CA LEU A 303 -13.93 -12.82 31.32
C LEU A 303 -14.37 -12.14 32.62
N GLU A 304 -15.25 -12.77 33.42
CA GLU A 304 -15.68 -12.25 34.73
C GLU A 304 -14.55 -12.31 35.80
N ILE A 305 -13.67 -13.32 35.75
CA ILE A 305 -12.49 -13.39 36.63
C ILE A 305 -11.46 -12.30 36.29
N GLN A 306 -11.38 -11.85 35.02
CA GLN A 306 -10.55 -10.71 34.64
C GLN A 306 -11.14 -9.36 35.08
N GLU A 307 -12.46 -9.22 35.21
CA GLU A 307 -13.11 -8.02 35.76
C GLU A 307 -12.86 -7.85 37.27
N ASN A 308 -12.78 -8.95 38.02
CA ASN A 308 -12.62 -8.91 39.49
C ASN A 308 -11.18 -8.78 40.00
N ASN A 309 -10.18 -8.75 39.11
CA ASN A 309 -8.76 -8.61 39.46
C ASN A 309 -8.21 -7.17 39.30
N LEU A 310 -9.07 -6.18 39.09
CA LEU A 310 -8.69 -4.77 39.22
C LEU A 310 -8.57 -4.41 40.72
N PRO A 311 -7.43 -3.87 41.19
CA PRO A 311 -7.27 -3.53 42.61
C PRO A 311 -8.28 -2.44 43.00
N LYS A 312 -9.07 -2.72 44.05
CA LYS A 312 -10.10 -1.82 44.62
C LYS A 312 -9.55 -0.47 45.11
N SER A 313 -8.23 -0.29 45.18
CA SER A 313 -7.57 0.96 45.59
C SER A 313 -7.70 2.10 44.58
N MET A 314 -8.20 1.86 43.36
CA MET A 314 -8.44 2.94 42.38
C MET A 314 -9.77 3.69 42.55
N PHE A 315 -10.68 3.25 43.44
CA PHE A 315 -12.00 3.86 43.59
C PHE A 315 -12.17 4.74 44.84
N GLU A 316 -11.13 4.93 45.67
CA GLU A 316 -11.24 5.70 46.93
C GLU A 316 -10.92 7.21 46.81
N HIS A 317 -10.63 7.77 45.64
CA HIS A 317 -10.28 9.20 45.51
C HIS A 317 -11.27 10.02 44.65
N LEU A 318 -12.51 9.57 44.53
CA LEU A 318 -13.60 10.34 43.93
C LEU A 318 -14.80 10.41 44.88
N LYS A 319 -14.71 11.32 45.86
CA LYS A 319 -15.85 11.99 46.50
C LYS A 319 -15.62 13.49 46.46
#